data_AF-A0A7W1A4T6-F1
#
_entry.id   AF-A0A7W1A4T6-F1
#
_cell.length_a   1.000
_cell.length_b   1.000
_cell.length_c   1.000
_cell.angle_alpha   90.00
_cell.angle_beta   90.00
_cell.angle_gamma   90.00
#
_symmetry.space_group_name_H-M   'P 1'
#
loop_
_entity.id
_entity.type
_entity.pdbx_description
1 polymer ?
#
loop_
_entity_poly.entity_id
_entity_poly.type
_entity_poly.pdbx_seq_one_letter_code
_entity_poly.pdbx_strand_id
1 'polypeptide(L)'
;MTVRHALLLMMPLTALTLSPVAEAQRPGRPLLEEVARAMGGRDRILSVRTLLLEGAGENYNLGQNPAPEAPLPVYAVTDYRRAFDFANRRWRHEQLREPRFLTGNPAAQRQRSGYDGVAFDILPDEAVRRTSALADVDRAN
;
A
#
# COMPACT_ATOMS: atom_id res chain seq x y z
N MET A 1 -79.84 16.97 14.95
CA MET A 1 -78.74 16.00 14.98
C MET A 1 -78.20 15.86 13.57
N THR A 2 -77.04 16.46 13.31
CA THR A 2 -76.47 16.70 11.99
C THR A 2 -75.42 15.66 11.63
N VAL A 3 -75.47 15.23 10.37
CA VAL A 3 -74.60 14.26 9.68
C VAL A 3 -73.16 14.78 9.61
N ARG A 4 -72.17 14.01 10.10
CA ARG A 4 -70.75 14.34 9.95
C ARG A 4 -70.17 13.72 8.68
N HIS A 5 -69.66 14.62 7.84
CA HIS A 5 -69.14 14.38 6.50
C HIS A 5 -67.75 13.74 6.52
N ALA A 6 -67.49 12.98 5.45
CA ALA A 6 -66.23 12.39 5.06
C ALA A 6 -65.11 13.43 4.81
N LEU A 7 -63.86 13.04 5.06
CA LEU A 7 -62.74 13.44 4.19
C LEU A 7 -61.61 12.41 4.30
N LEU A 8 -61.47 11.61 3.25
CA LEU A 8 -60.29 10.82 2.93
C LEU A 8 -59.11 11.75 2.64
N LEU A 9 -57.96 11.53 3.26
CA LEU A 9 -56.69 12.11 2.83
C LEU A 9 -55.79 10.96 2.33
N MET A 10 -55.79 10.74 1.02
CA MET A 10 -54.82 9.88 0.34
C MET A 10 -53.48 10.62 0.26
N MET A 11 -52.45 10.11 0.92
CA MET A 11 -51.06 10.50 0.64
C MET A 11 -50.54 9.70 -0.56
N PRO A 12 -49.95 10.34 -1.60
CA PRO A 12 -49.28 9.63 -2.67
C PRO A 12 -47.94 9.09 -2.17
N LEU A 13 -47.74 7.78 -2.29
CA LEU A 13 -46.48 7.10 -2.05
C LEU A 13 -45.56 7.37 -3.25
N THR A 14 -44.69 8.37 -3.15
CA THR A 14 -43.68 8.67 -4.16
C THR A 14 -42.63 7.55 -4.17
N ALA A 15 -42.69 6.67 -5.16
CA ALA A 15 -41.67 5.65 -5.37
C ALA A 15 -40.34 6.33 -5.73
N LEU A 16 -39.35 6.27 -4.83
CA LEU A 16 -37.97 6.60 -5.12
C LEU A 16 -37.47 5.65 -6.21
N THR A 17 -37.33 6.15 -7.43
CA THR A 17 -36.60 5.46 -8.50
C THR A 17 -35.11 5.50 -8.14
N LEU A 18 -34.59 4.39 -7.61
CA LEU A 18 -33.15 4.19 -7.44
C LEU A 18 -32.49 4.30 -8.81
N SER A 19 -31.79 5.40 -9.04
CA SER A 19 -31.09 5.70 -10.29
C SER A 19 -29.94 4.70 -10.52
N PRO A 20 -29.72 4.20 -11.75
CA PRO A 20 -28.65 3.24 -12.10
C PRO A 20 -27.23 3.84 -12.09
N VAL A 21 -27.04 5.03 -11.53
CA VAL A 21 -25.76 5.76 -11.52
C VAL A 21 -24.71 5.07 -10.63
N ALA A 22 -25.13 4.19 -9.71
CA ALA A 22 -24.21 3.42 -8.86
C ALA A 22 -23.45 2.29 -9.62
N GLU A 23 -23.99 1.80 -10.74
CA GLU A 23 -23.33 0.76 -11.55
C GLU A 23 -22.15 1.33 -12.37
N ALA A 24 -22.27 2.59 -12.82
CA ALA A 24 -21.29 3.29 -13.63
C ALA A 24 -19.99 3.66 -12.88
N GLN A 25 -19.95 3.48 -11.56
CA GLN A 25 -18.84 3.90 -10.70
C GLN A 25 -17.76 2.82 -10.49
N ARG A 26 -17.79 1.70 -11.23
CA ARG A 26 -16.72 0.67 -11.18
C ARG A 26 -16.00 0.46 -12.54
N PRO A 27 -15.55 1.51 -13.24
CA PRO A 27 -14.85 1.33 -14.53
C PRO A 27 -13.57 0.49 -14.44
N GLY A 28 -13.03 0.23 -13.25
CA GLY A 28 -11.84 -0.61 -13.05
C GLY A 28 -12.10 -2.12 -12.94
N ARG A 29 -13.33 -2.58 -12.69
CA ARG A 29 -13.57 -4.03 -12.50
C ARG A 29 -13.38 -4.86 -13.76
N PRO A 30 -13.95 -4.49 -14.92
CA PRO A 30 -13.74 -5.25 -16.15
C PRO A 30 -12.26 -5.33 -16.53
N LEU A 31 -11.52 -4.22 -16.39
CA LEU A 31 -10.07 -4.18 -16.65
C LEU A 31 -9.28 -5.10 -15.71
N LEU A 32 -9.58 -5.07 -14.41
CA LEU A 32 -8.91 -5.95 -13.43
C LEU A 32 -9.20 -7.43 -13.71
N GLU A 33 -10.42 -7.76 -14.13
CA GLU A 33 -10.79 -9.12 -14.51
C GLU A 33 -10.06 -9.57 -15.78
N GLU A 34 -9.91 -8.68 -16.77
CA GLU A 34 -9.13 -8.94 -17.98
C GLU A 34 -7.65 -9.15 -17.68
N VAL A 35 -7.04 -8.28 -16.87
CA VAL A 35 -5.65 -8.43 -16.41
C VAL A 35 -5.50 -9.73 -15.62
N ALA A 36 -6.42 -10.04 -14.71
CA ALA A 36 -6.38 -11.28 -13.95
C ALA A 36 -6.45 -12.50 -14.86
N ARG A 37 -7.33 -12.48 -15.87
CA ARG A 37 -7.43 -13.55 -16.89
C ARG A 37 -6.13 -13.69 -17.68
N ALA A 38 -5.52 -12.59 -18.11
CA ALA A 38 -4.24 -12.59 -18.82
C ALA A 38 -3.09 -13.15 -17.94
N MET A 39 -3.14 -12.91 -16.63
CA MET A 39 -2.19 -13.43 -15.64
C MET A 39 -2.46 -14.87 -15.19
N GLY A 40 -3.39 -15.60 -15.84
CA GLY A 40 -3.69 -17.00 -15.52
C GLY A 40 -4.93 -17.22 -14.64
N GLY A 41 -5.72 -16.17 -14.40
CA GLY A 41 -6.99 -16.21 -13.69
C GLY A 41 -6.87 -15.82 -12.20
N ARG A 42 -8.00 -15.37 -11.65
CA ARG A 42 -8.11 -14.91 -10.25
C ARG A 42 -7.57 -15.93 -9.25
N ASP A 43 -7.96 -17.20 -9.39
CA ASP A 43 -7.59 -18.23 -8.41
C ASP A 43 -6.09 -18.50 -8.40
N ARG A 44 -5.41 -18.39 -9.56
CA ARG A 44 -3.95 -18.49 -9.63
C ARG A 44 -3.29 -17.36 -8.87
N ILE A 45 -3.73 -16.12 -9.10
CA ILE A 45 -3.18 -14.93 -8.43
C ILE A 45 -3.39 -15.00 -6.92
N LEU A 46 -4.62 -15.34 -6.48
CA LEU A 46 -4.95 -15.44 -5.07
C LEU A 46 -4.27 -16.63 -4.36
N SER A 47 -3.79 -17.62 -5.11
CA SER A 47 -3.04 -18.75 -4.56
C SER A 47 -1.55 -18.48 -4.34
N VAL A 48 -1.03 -17.32 -4.77
CA VAL A 48 0.36 -16.93 -4.55
C VAL A 48 0.64 -16.86 -3.05
N ARG A 49 1.59 -17.66 -2.58
CA ARG A 49 1.99 -17.68 -1.16
C ARG A 49 3.16 -16.75 -0.87
N THR A 50 4.04 -16.57 -1.86
CA THR A 50 5.28 -15.82 -1.70
C THR A 50 5.53 -14.96 -2.92
N LEU A 51 5.94 -13.72 -2.68
CA LEU A 51 6.46 -12.82 -3.69
C LEU A 51 7.87 -12.39 -3.27
N LEU A 52 8.83 -12.56 -4.17
CA LEU A 52 10.20 -12.08 -4.00
C LEU A 52 10.46 -11.00 -5.05
N LEU A 53 10.84 -9.82 -4.58
CA LEU A 53 11.28 -8.70 -5.41
C LEU A 53 12.79 -8.54 -5.21
N GLU A 54 13.54 -8.56 -6.30
CA GLU A 54 14.99 -8.39 -6.30
C GLU A 54 15.40 -7.36 -7.36
N GLY A 55 16.45 -6.58 -7.10
CA GLY A 55 16.95 -5.64 -8.08
C GLY A 55 17.90 -4.59 -7.55
N ALA A 56 18.00 -3.50 -8.32
CA ALA A 56 18.81 -2.32 -8.05
C ALA A 56 18.06 -1.08 -8.58
N GLY A 57 18.47 0.11 -8.17
CA GLY A 57 17.82 1.35 -8.61
C GLY A 57 18.26 2.59 -7.84
N GLU A 58 17.36 3.56 -7.74
CA GLU A 58 17.60 4.83 -7.04
C GLU A 58 16.64 5.01 -5.88
N ASN A 59 17.15 5.56 -4.77
CA ASN A 59 16.34 5.98 -3.64
C ASN A 59 16.62 7.45 -3.31
N TYR A 60 15.63 8.30 -3.52
CA TYR A 60 15.71 9.73 -3.23
C TYR A 60 15.71 10.00 -1.72
N ASN A 61 16.63 10.86 -1.29
CA ASN A 61 16.70 11.39 0.06
C ASN A 61 15.80 12.62 0.19
N LEU A 62 14.48 12.37 0.26
CA LEU A 62 13.46 13.41 0.21
C LEU A 62 13.65 14.47 1.31
N GLY A 63 13.55 15.74 0.92
CA GLY A 63 13.64 16.89 1.83
C GLY A 63 15.05 17.24 2.30
N GLN A 64 16.09 16.60 1.75
CA GLN A 64 17.50 16.88 2.05
C GLN A 64 18.20 17.67 0.92
N ASN A 65 17.43 18.23 -0.01
CA ASN A 65 17.92 19.14 -1.04
C ASN A 65 18.34 20.50 -0.44
N PRO A 66 19.40 21.14 -0.94
CA PRO A 66 19.92 22.40 -0.38
C PRO A 66 19.01 23.61 -0.63
N ALA A 67 18.14 23.55 -1.63
CA ALA A 67 17.15 24.57 -1.96
C ALA A 67 15.91 23.89 -2.57
N PRO A 68 14.68 24.47 -2.45
CA PRO A 68 13.43 23.84 -2.88
C PRO A 68 13.42 23.31 -4.33
N GLU A 69 14.08 24.03 -5.23
CA GLU A 69 14.19 23.73 -6.66
C GLU A 69 15.41 22.86 -7.03
N ALA A 70 16.31 22.63 -6.07
CA ALA A 70 17.50 21.82 -6.31
C ALA A 70 17.15 20.34 -6.52
N PRO A 71 17.92 19.60 -7.35
CA PRO A 71 17.74 18.17 -7.51
C PRO A 71 17.78 17.43 -6.16
N LEU A 72 16.96 16.39 -6.03
CA LEU A 72 16.94 15.54 -4.85
C LEU A 72 18.26 14.76 -4.75
N PRO A 73 18.89 14.69 -3.55
CA PRO A 73 20.02 13.79 -3.35
C PRO A 73 19.59 12.33 -3.52
N VAL A 74 20.43 11.52 -4.18
CA VAL A 74 20.09 10.13 -4.54
C VAL A 74 21.05 9.15 -3.88
N TYR A 75 20.50 8.08 -3.32
CA TYR A 75 21.24 6.87 -3.04
C TYR A 75 21.10 5.88 -4.22
N ALA A 76 22.20 5.33 -4.69
CA ALA A 76 22.16 4.15 -5.54
C ALA A 76 21.84 2.93 -4.67
N VAL A 77 20.75 2.22 -4.99
CA VAL A 77 20.40 0.94 -4.40
C VAL A 77 21.11 -0.14 -5.21
N THR A 78 22.15 -0.75 -4.64
CA THR A 78 22.99 -1.75 -5.34
C THR A 78 22.56 -3.18 -5.07
N ASP A 79 21.78 -3.40 -4.02
CA ASP A 79 21.18 -4.67 -3.64
C ASP A 79 19.82 -4.37 -3.02
N TYR A 80 18.75 -4.94 -3.57
CA TYR A 80 17.39 -4.83 -3.07
C TYR A 80 16.77 -6.22 -3.02
N ARG A 81 16.19 -6.55 -1.86
CA ARG A 81 15.42 -7.77 -1.68
C ARG A 81 14.21 -7.51 -0.80
N ARG A 82 13.01 -7.76 -1.31
CA ARG A 82 11.77 -7.75 -0.53
C ARG A 82 11.01 -9.04 -0.71
N ALA A 83 10.80 -9.76 0.39
CA ALA A 83 10.05 -10.99 0.43
C ALA A 83 8.73 -10.78 1.16
N PHE A 84 7.64 -11.21 0.55
CA PHE A 84 6.32 -11.29 1.15
C PHE A 84 5.94 -12.75 1.33
N ASP A 85 5.44 -13.10 2.50
CA ASP A 85 4.82 -14.39 2.82
C ASP A 85 3.36 -14.10 3.16
N PHE A 86 2.50 -14.24 2.14
CA PHE A 86 1.08 -13.92 2.25
C PHE A 86 0.34 -14.93 3.14
N ALA A 87 0.81 -16.18 3.19
CA ALA A 87 0.21 -17.21 4.03
C ALA A 87 0.37 -16.90 5.52
N ASN A 88 1.54 -16.38 5.91
CA ASN A 88 1.84 -16.04 7.30
C ASN A 88 1.69 -14.54 7.62
N ARG A 89 1.28 -13.72 6.64
CA ARG A 89 1.09 -12.26 6.77
C ARG A 89 2.34 -11.55 7.31
N ARG A 90 3.49 -11.91 6.76
CA ARG A 90 4.79 -11.34 7.16
C ARG A 90 5.58 -10.93 5.93
N TRP A 91 6.50 -9.99 6.13
CA TRP A 91 7.39 -9.55 5.07
C TRP A 91 8.76 -9.16 5.62
N ARG A 92 9.78 -9.21 4.76
CA ARG A 92 11.13 -8.73 5.06
C ARG A 92 11.64 -7.90 3.90
N HIS A 93 12.31 -6.80 4.20
CA HIS A 93 12.95 -5.91 3.26
C HIS A 93 14.41 -5.72 3.67
N GLU A 94 15.31 -5.91 2.72
CA GLU A 94 16.72 -5.61 2.82
C GLU A 94 17.17 -4.80 1.61
N GLN A 95 17.95 -3.75 1.85
CA GLN A 95 18.59 -3.00 0.78
C GLN A 95 19.96 -2.49 1.18
N LEU A 96 20.88 -2.44 0.21
CA LEU A 96 22.16 -1.74 0.32
C LEU A 96 22.11 -0.46 -0.51
N ARG A 97 22.40 0.66 0.13
CA ARG A 97 22.35 1.99 -0.48
C ARG A 97 23.68 2.71 -0.37
N GLU A 98 24.12 3.30 -1.47
CA GLU A 98 25.35 4.09 -1.56
C GLU A 98 25.01 5.54 -1.90
N PRO A 99 25.48 6.53 -1.12
CA PRO A 99 25.20 7.93 -1.42
C PRO A 99 25.89 8.35 -2.73
N ARG A 100 25.15 9.02 -3.63
CA ARG A 100 25.66 9.64 -4.86
C ARG A 100 25.66 11.17 -4.78
N PHE A 101 25.80 11.70 -3.57
CA PHE A 101 25.78 13.12 -3.25
C PHE A 101 26.76 13.44 -2.13
N LEU A 102 27.06 14.72 -1.92
CA LEU A 102 27.94 15.16 -0.84
C LEU A 102 27.25 14.96 0.52
N THR A 103 27.86 14.15 1.38
CA THR A 103 27.33 13.82 2.71
C THR A 103 28.47 13.64 3.72
N GLY A 104 28.19 13.87 5.00
CA GLY A 104 29.14 13.65 6.09
C GLY A 104 29.45 12.16 6.34
N ASN A 105 28.62 11.24 5.82
CA ASN A 105 28.87 9.80 5.89
C ASN A 105 28.77 9.16 4.49
N PRO A 106 29.90 8.92 3.80
CA PRO A 106 29.92 8.34 2.47
C PRO A 106 29.82 6.80 2.45
N ALA A 107 29.79 6.14 3.63
CA ALA A 107 29.76 4.69 3.70
C ALA A 107 28.44 4.11 3.17
N ALA A 108 28.50 2.91 2.58
CA ALA A 108 27.32 2.17 2.17
C ALA A 108 26.44 1.84 3.40
N GLN A 109 25.13 1.99 3.22
CA GLN A 109 24.14 1.83 4.27
C GLN A 109 23.28 0.61 4.00
N ARG A 110 23.43 -0.43 4.83
CA ARG A 110 22.54 -1.58 4.82
C ARG A 110 21.32 -1.28 5.68
N GLN A 111 20.13 -1.40 5.10
CA GLN A 111 18.87 -1.28 5.81
C GLN A 111 18.13 -2.61 5.78
N ARG A 112 17.68 -3.04 6.94
CA ARG A 112 16.96 -4.30 7.12
C ARG A 112 15.79 -4.08 8.06
N SER A 113 14.61 -4.43 7.60
CA SER A 113 13.37 -4.33 8.38
C SER A 113 12.40 -5.42 7.99
N GLY A 114 11.40 -5.65 8.82
CA GLY A 114 10.36 -6.60 8.54
C GLY A 114 9.14 -6.41 9.42
N TYR A 115 8.16 -7.25 9.15
CA TYR A 115 6.95 -7.38 9.95
C TYR A 115 6.62 -8.85 10.09
N ASP A 116 6.47 -9.32 11.33
CA ASP A 116 5.98 -10.67 11.66
C ASP A 116 5.16 -10.58 12.96
N GLY A 117 3.89 -10.19 12.83
CA GLY A 117 3.02 -9.82 13.95
C GLY A 117 3.42 -8.52 14.69
N VAL A 118 4.65 -8.08 14.49
CA VAL A 118 5.24 -6.84 14.97
C VAL A 118 6.28 -6.35 13.97
N ALA A 119 6.36 -5.04 13.78
CA ALA A 119 7.38 -4.38 13.00
C ALA A 119 8.72 -4.34 13.73
N PHE A 120 9.79 -4.64 13.00
CA PHE A 120 11.15 -4.66 13.53
C PHE A 120 12.18 -4.16 12.51
N ASP A 121 13.31 -3.68 13.04
CA ASP A 121 14.53 -3.39 12.30
C ASP A 121 15.64 -4.38 12.73
N ILE A 122 16.55 -4.70 11.81
CA ILE A 122 17.75 -5.50 12.10
C ILE A 122 18.96 -4.57 12.03
N LEU A 123 19.57 -4.34 13.18
CA LEU A 123 20.70 -3.43 13.35
C LEU A 123 22.00 -4.00 12.74
N PRO A 124 23.05 -3.20 12.56
CA PRO A 124 24.32 -3.68 11.98
C PRO A 124 25.00 -4.81 12.77
N ASP A 125 24.74 -4.90 14.08
CA ASP A 125 25.21 -5.97 14.97
C ASP A 125 24.29 -7.21 14.98
N GLU A 126 23.35 -7.29 14.03
CA GLU A 126 22.32 -8.32 13.91
C GLU A 126 21.26 -8.32 15.02
N ALA A 127 21.29 -7.35 15.95
CA ALA A 127 20.24 -7.23 16.95
C ALA A 127 18.90 -6.85 16.28
N VAL A 128 17.84 -7.53 16.69
CA VAL A 128 16.47 -7.25 16.25
C VAL A 128 15.81 -6.31 17.24
N ARG A 129 15.27 -5.19 16.75
CA ARG A 129 14.61 -4.19 17.57
C ARG A 129 13.20 -3.91 17.07
N ARG A 130 12.22 -4.02 17.97
CA ARG A 130 10.85 -3.58 17.69
C ARG A 130 10.82 -2.07 17.37
N THR A 131 10.04 -1.68 16.38
CA THR A 131 9.89 -0.26 16.02
C THR A 131 8.88 0.46 16.91
N SER A 132 8.69 1.77 16.69
CA SER A 132 7.64 2.53 17.39
C SER A 132 6.24 2.00 17.06
N ALA A 133 5.26 2.29 17.91
CA ALA A 133 3.88 1.90 17.70
C ALA A 133 3.29 2.46 16.38
N LEU A 134 3.64 3.69 16.01
CA LEU A 134 3.20 4.27 14.74
C LEU A 134 3.75 3.47 13.56
N ALA A 135 5.05 3.16 13.59
CA ALA A 135 5.70 2.41 12.54
C ALA A 135 5.31 0.91 12.51
N ASP A 136 4.69 0.42 13.59
CA ASP A 136 4.07 -0.91 13.68
C ASP A 136 2.76 -0.93 12.89
N VAL A 137 1.90 0.07 13.10
CA VAL A 137 0.63 0.24 12.37
C VAL A 137 0.89 0.42 10.87
N ASP A 138 1.84 1.27 10.50
CA ASP A 138 2.16 1.55 9.10
C ASP A 138 2.63 0.30 8.34
N ARG A 139 3.31 -0.62 9.03
CA ARG A 139 3.93 -1.82 8.43
C ARG A 139 3.06 -3.07 8.47
N ALA A 140 1.95 -3.02 9.21
CA ALA A 140 0.97 -4.10 9.28
C ALA A 140 0.06 -4.18 8.03
N ASN A 141 -0.02 -3.09 7.25
CA ASN A 141 -0.79 -2.97 6.02
C ASN A 141 0.06 -3.25 4.78
#